data_AF-A0AAU3G7Y1-F1
#
_entry.id   AF-A0AAU3G7Y1-F1
#
_cell.length_a   1.000
_cell.length_b   1.000
_cell.length_c   1.000
_cell.angle_alpha   90.00
_cell.angle_beta   90.00
_cell.angle_gamma   90.00
#
_symmetry.space_group_name_H-M   'P 1'
#
loop_
_entity.id
_entity.type
_entity.pdbx_description
1 polymer ?
#
loop_
_entity_poly.entity_id
_entity_poly.type
_entity_poly.pdbx_seq_one_letter_code
_entity_poly.pdbx_strand_id
1 'polypeptide(L)'
;MPNVGPVELLILIILVAAIVAIVVGVIMISRKGRAPSVPPMRPATPQDLHRVVTQLTLQRRKIEAIKELRQYTGLDLRSAKAVVDAVAMGQDMWSHPAMARFRPIEDAAPPRAAGSDLATRVRELKLAGREEQAVHLVRGETGMGPREAQLFVDSI
;
A
#
# COMPACT_ATOMS: atom_id res chain seq x y z
N MET A 1 -16.15 42.93 40.24
CA MET A 1 -16.46 41.49 40.25
C MET A 1 -17.79 41.32 39.53
N PRO A 2 -17.83 40.77 38.31
CA PRO A 2 -19.10 40.54 37.64
C PRO A 2 -19.89 39.52 38.46
N ASN A 3 -20.96 39.98 39.11
CA ASN A 3 -21.87 39.13 39.89
C ASN A 3 -22.76 38.39 38.89
N VAL A 4 -22.28 37.24 38.43
CA VAL A 4 -23.05 36.35 37.54
C VAL A 4 -24.33 35.96 38.29
N GLY A 5 -25.47 36.46 37.82
CA GLY A 5 -26.74 36.18 38.45
C GLY A 5 -27.10 34.68 38.35
N PRO A 6 -27.97 34.16 39.23
CA PRO A 6 -28.40 32.75 39.16
C PRO A 6 -29.00 32.39 37.78
N VAL A 7 -29.57 33.36 37.07
CA VAL A 7 -30.10 33.19 35.70
C VAL A 7 -28.97 33.06 34.66
N GLU A 8 -27.92 33.87 34.73
CA GLU A 8 -26.76 33.77 33.82
C GLU A 8 -26.02 32.44 34.01
N LEU A 9 -25.94 31.94 35.26
CA LEU A 9 -25.34 30.64 35.56
C LEU A 9 -26.12 29.49 34.90
N LEU A 10 -27.46 29.54 34.92
CA LEU A 10 -28.30 28.56 34.23
C LEU A 10 -28.10 28.60 32.71
N ILE A 11 -28.02 29.80 32.12
CA ILE A 11 -27.78 29.96 30.67
C ILE A 11 -26.42 29.37 30.29
N LEU A 12 -25.37 29.63 31.08
CA LEU A 12 -24.03 29.09 30.84
C LEU A 12 -23.99 27.56 30.93
N ILE A 13 -24.67 26.96 31.92
CA ILE A 13 -24.74 25.51 32.07
C ILE A 13 -25.44 24.86 30.87
N ILE A 14 -26.56 25.44 30.42
CA ILE A 14 -27.31 24.92 29.26
C ILE A 14 -26.47 25.04 27.99
N LEU A 15 -25.77 26.16 27.79
CA LEU A 15 -24.91 26.38 26.64
C LEU A 15 -23.76 25.36 26.60
N VAL A 16 -23.09 25.14 27.73
CA VAL A 16 -22.00 24.17 27.84
C VAL A 16 -22.52 22.75 27.59
N ALA A 17 -23.67 22.38 28.18
CA ALA A 17 -24.29 21.07 27.96
C ALA A 17 -24.66 20.86 26.49
N ALA A 18 -25.18 21.88 25.80
CA ALA A 18 -25.50 21.82 24.38
C ALA A 18 -24.24 21.64 23.52
N ILE A 19 -23.16 22.37 23.81
CA ILE A 19 -21.89 22.23 23.11
C ILE A 19 -21.32 20.82 23.30
N VAL A 20 -21.34 20.30 24.53
CA VAL A 20 -20.89 18.93 24.83
C VAL A 20 -21.75 17.90 24.09
N ALA A 21 -23.07 18.06 24.07
CA ALA A 21 -23.97 17.17 23.34
C ALA A 21 -23.72 17.19 21.83
N ILE A 22 -23.45 18.36 21.25
CA ILE A 22 -23.12 18.51 19.83
C ILE A 22 -21.78 17.83 19.53
N VAL A 23 -20.75 18.06 20.35
CA VAL A 23 -19.43 17.44 20.18
C VAL A 23 -19.53 15.92 20.29
N VAL A 24 -20.24 15.40 21.30
CA VAL A 24 -20.48 13.96 21.47
C VAL A 24 -21.28 13.39 20.29
N GLY A 25 -22.30 14.10 19.83
CA GLY A 25 -23.11 13.73 18.66
C GLY A 25 -22.29 13.64 17.38
N VAL A 26 -21.43 14.63 17.11
CA VAL A 26 -20.54 14.65 15.94
C VAL A 26 -19.50 13.52 15.99
N ILE A 27 -18.93 13.25 17.18
CA ILE A 27 -18.00 12.14 17.38
C ILE A 27 -18.70 10.78 17.17
N MET A 28 -19.94 10.62 17.64
CA MET A 28 -20.73 9.40 17.43
C MET A 28 -21.15 9.21 15.96
N ILE A 29 -21.56 10.28 15.27
CA ILE A 29 -21.97 10.23 13.86
C ILE A 29 -20.78 9.88 12.96
N SER A 30 -19.58 10.36 13.29
CA SER A 30 -18.35 10.01 12.58
C SER A 30 -17.94 8.53 12.73
N ARG A 31 -18.53 7.81 13.70
CA ARG A 31 -18.37 6.35 13.85
C ARG A 31 -19.42 5.53 13.09
N LYS A 32 -20.48 6.16 12.55
CA LYS A 32 -21.60 5.50 11.88
C LYS A 32 -21.46 5.50 10.36
N GLY A 33 -20.24 5.48 9.83
CA GLY A 33 -19.95 5.00 8.48
C GLY A 33 -19.87 3.47 8.45
N ARG A 34 -20.95 2.79 8.84
CA ARG A 34 -21.10 1.33 8.73
C ARG A 34 -21.86 1.06 7.43
N ALA A 35 -21.15 0.60 6.41
CA ALA A 35 -21.73 0.01 5.20
C ALA A 35 -20.93 -1.28 4.87
N PRO A 36 -21.52 -2.18 4.08
CA PRO A 36 -21.91 -3.53 4.47
C PRO A 36 -20.71 -4.47 4.64
N SER A 37 -20.88 -5.41 5.56
CA SER A 37 -20.06 -6.61 5.71
C SER A 37 -20.11 -7.45 4.43
N VAL A 38 -19.17 -7.18 3.51
CA VAL A 38 -18.64 -8.23 2.64
C VAL A 38 -18.07 -9.27 3.61
N PRO A 39 -18.50 -10.54 3.56
CA PRO A 39 -17.97 -11.56 4.46
C PRO A 39 -16.45 -11.54 4.38
N PRO A 40 -15.75 -11.50 5.53
CA PRO A 40 -14.30 -11.38 5.53
C PRO A 40 -13.75 -12.64 4.90
N MET A 41 -13.32 -12.53 3.64
CA MET A 41 -12.36 -13.44 3.09
C MET A 41 -11.08 -13.12 3.85
N ARG A 42 -10.96 -13.70 5.05
CA ARG A 42 -9.76 -13.56 5.88
C ARG A 42 -8.62 -13.93 4.95
N PRO A 43 -7.68 -13.00 4.67
CA PRO A 43 -6.54 -13.34 3.86
C PRO A 43 -5.84 -14.51 4.55
N ALA A 44 -5.92 -15.70 3.96
CA ALA A 44 -5.32 -16.91 4.52
C ALA A 44 -3.80 -16.87 4.36
N THR A 45 -3.34 -16.11 3.37
CA THR A 45 -1.92 -15.92 3.06
C THR A 45 -1.54 -14.44 3.05
N PRO A 46 -0.25 -14.11 3.27
CA PRO A 46 0.26 -12.76 3.11
C PRO A 46 0.00 -12.18 1.71
N GLN A 47 0.02 -13.01 0.67
CA GLN A 47 -0.26 -12.60 -0.71
C GLN A 47 -1.71 -12.13 -0.90
N ASP A 48 -2.65 -12.82 -0.25
CA ASP A 48 -4.07 -12.43 -0.27
C ASP A 48 -4.28 -11.10 0.46
N LEU A 49 -3.54 -10.85 1.54
CA LEU A 49 -3.60 -9.57 2.25
C LEU A 49 -3.20 -8.41 1.34
N HIS A 50 -2.11 -8.56 0.58
CA HIS A 50 -1.68 -7.53 -0.37
C HIS A 50 -2.78 -7.22 -1.39
N ARG A 51 -3.41 -8.25 -1.99
CA ARG A 51 -4.50 -8.06 -2.96
C ARG A 51 -5.69 -7.33 -2.33
N VAL A 52 -6.12 -7.75 -1.14
CA VAL A 52 -7.25 -7.15 -0.42
C VAL A 52 -6.97 -5.68 -0.08
N VAL A 53 -5.80 -5.38 0.46
CA VAL A 53 -5.40 -4.01 0.83
C VAL A 53 -5.32 -3.11 -0.40
N THR A 54 -4.73 -3.58 -1.49
CA THR A 54 -4.65 -2.83 -2.76
C THR A 54 -6.03 -2.58 -3.34
N GLN A 55 -6.90 -3.60 -3.39
CA GLN A 55 -8.26 -3.47 -3.91
C GLN A 55 -9.10 -2.48 -3.08
N LEU A 56 -9.05 -2.58 -1.75
CA LEU A 56 -9.75 -1.64 -0.86
C LEU A 56 -9.23 -0.21 -1.00
N THR A 57 -7.92 -0.05 -1.21
CA THR A 57 -7.31 1.25 -1.45
C THR A 57 -7.77 1.86 -2.77
N LEU A 58 -7.84 1.08 -3.85
CA LEU A 58 -8.37 1.49 -5.16
C LEU A 58 -9.85 1.87 -5.09
N GLN A 59 -10.65 1.16 -4.30
CA GLN A 59 -12.05 1.48 -4.04
C GLN A 59 -12.26 2.72 -3.15
N ARG A 60 -11.19 3.47 -2.82
CA ARG A 60 -11.17 4.58 -1.86
C ARG A 60 -11.63 4.20 -0.44
N ARG A 61 -11.63 2.92 -0.09
CA ARG A 61 -12.01 2.38 1.23
C ARG A 61 -10.79 2.24 2.14
N LYS A 62 -10.02 3.34 2.29
CA LYS A 62 -8.77 3.35 3.07
C LYS A 62 -8.93 2.88 4.52
N ILE A 63 -10.06 3.20 5.17
CA ILE A 63 -10.32 2.79 6.56
C ILE A 63 -10.40 1.27 6.68
N GLU A 64 -10.97 0.60 5.68
CA GLU A 64 -11.13 -0.85 5.69
C GLU A 64 -9.81 -1.53 5.37
N ALA A 65 -9.04 -0.99 4.42
CA ALA A 65 -7.66 -1.44 4.17
C ALA A 65 -6.80 -1.37 5.44
N ILE A 66 -6.90 -0.29 6.22
CA ILE A 66 -6.19 -0.14 7.49
C ILE A 66 -6.69 -1.18 8.52
N LYS A 67 -7.99 -1.46 8.57
CA LYS A 67 -8.55 -2.46 9.49
C LYS A 67 -8.07 -3.88 9.15
N GLU A 68 -8.08 -4.26 7.89
CA GLU A 68 -7.62 -5.58 7.44
C GLU A 68 -6.13 -5.75 7.73
N LEU A 69 -5.33 -4.74 7.40
CA LEU A 69 -3.89 -4.74 7.66
C LEU A 69 -3.61 -4.90 9.16
N ARG A 70 -4.31 -4.15 10.03
CA ARG A 70 -4.13 -4.24 11.49
C ARG A 70 -4.58 -5.58 12.08
N GLN A 71 -5.66 -6.14 11.57
CA GLN A 71 -6.14 -7.45 12.04
C GLN A 71 -5.14 -8.56 11.72
N TYR A 72 -4.50 -8.50 10.55
CA TYR A 72 -3.53 -9.51 10.15
C TYR A 72 -2.15 -9.33 10.79
N THR A 73 -1.70 -8.09 10.94
CA THR A 73 -0.29 -7.78 11.30
C THR A 73 -0.13 -7.28 12.74
N GLY A 74 -1.23 -6.90 13.41
CA GLY A 74 -1.18 -6.27 14.73
C GLY A 74 -0.54 -4.88 14.75
N LEU A 75 -0.35 -4.23 13.58
CA LEU A 75 0.23 -2.89 13.53
C LEU A 75 -0.58 -1.86 14.33
N ASP A 76 0.14 -0.88 14.87
CA ASP A 76 -0.45 0.34 15.40
C ASP A 76 -1.13 1.14 14.27
N LEU A 77 -2.08 2.00 14.65
CA LEU A 77 -2.90 2.73 13.69
C LEU A 77 -2.07 3.65 12.78
N ARG A 78 -0.98 4.22 13.31
CA ARG A 78 -0.11 5.14 12.57
C ARG A 78 0.66 4.38 11.49
N SER A 79 1.30 3.28 11.86
CA SER A 79 2.03 2.41 10.93
C SER A 79 1.11 1.84 9.87
N ALA A 80 -0.07 1.34 10.24
CA ALA A 80 -1.03 0.79 9.29
C ALA A 80 -1.53 1.84 8.29
N LYS A 81 -1.77 3.08 8.75
CA LYS A 81 -2.12 4.19 7.86
C LYS A 81 -0.99 4.51 6.89
N ALA A 82 0.26 4.61 7.37
CA ALA A 82 1.42 4.92 6.54
C ALA A 82 1.60 3.89 5.41
N VAL A 83 1.41 2.60 5.72
CA VAL A 83 1.43 1.53 4.72
C VAL A 83 0.33 1.72 3.67
N VAL A 84 -0.92 1.95 4.08
CA VAL A 84 -2.04 2.12 3.14
C VAL A 84 -1.90 3.38 2.29
N ASP A 85 -1.35 4.47 2.84
CA ASP A 85 -1.07 5.67 2.06
C ASP A 85 0.07 5.44 1.06
N ALA A 86 1.10 4.65 1.40
CA ALA A 86 2.13 4.23 0.44
C ALA A 86 1.54 3.41 -0.72
N VAL A 87 0.65 2.45 -0.42
CA VAL A 87 -0.07 1.67 -1.44
C VAL A 87 -0.95 2.59 -2.31
N ALA A 88 -1.58 3.61 -1.73
CA ALA A 88 -2.36 4.59 -2.48
C ALA A 88 -1.49 5.44 -3.42
N MET A 89 -0.20 5.61 -3.11
CA MET A 89 0.79 6.26 -3.98
C MET A 89 1.38 5.31 -5.03
N GLY A 90 0.89 4.07 -5.12
CA GLY A 90 1.40 3.06 -6.04
C GLY A 90 2.69 2.39 -5.58
N GLN A 91 3.10 2.59 -4.33
CA GLN A 91 4.24 1.88 -3.75
C GLN A 91 3.84 0.49 -3.30
N ASP A 92 4.76 -0.46 -3.39
CA ASP A 92 4.52 -1.80 -2.90
C ASP A 92 4.42 -1.82 -1.36
N MET A 93 3.38 -2.47 -0.84
CA MET A 93 3.11 -2.58 0.60
C MET A 93 4.30 -3.16 1.39
N TRP A 94 5.02 -4.14 0.81
CA TRP A 94 6.13 -4.84 1.45
C TRP A 94 7.42 -4.03 1.48
N SER A 95 7.51 -3.00 0.63
CA SER A 95 8.62 -2.05 0.65
C SER A 95 8.60 -1.13 1.89
N HIS A 96 7.49 -1.10 2.63
CA HIS A 96 7.37 -0.22 3.79
C HIS A 96 8.07 -0.80 5.03
N PRO A 97 8.86 0.00 5.79
CA PRO A 97 9.64 -0.52 6.93
C PRO A 97 8.76 -1.15 8.03
N ALA A 98 7.53 -0.68 8.22
CA ALA A 98 6.61 -1.28 9.19
C ALA A 98 6.18 -2.72 8.83
N MET A 99 6.25 -3.06 7.54
CA MET A 99 5.90 -4.36 6.97
C MET A 99 7.09 -5.30 6.81
N ALA A 100 8.33 -4.82 6.95
CA ALA A 100 9.54 -5.62 6.74
C ALA A 100 9.56 -6.93 7.55
N ARG A 101 9.03 -6.91 8.78
CA ARG A 101 8.93 -8.08 9.67
C ARG A 101 7.86 -9.11 9.27
N PHE A 102 6.90 -8.72 8.43
CA PHE A 102 5.80 -9.57 7.96
C PHE A 102 5.97 -9.97 6.50
N ARG A 103 7.12 -9.64 5.90
CA ARG A 103 7.44 -10.00 4.53
C ARG A 103 7.39 -11.52 4.42
N PRO A 104 6.51 -12.09 3.57
CA PRO A 104 6.49 -13.53 3.36
C PRO A 104 7.88 -14.00 2.90
N ILE A 105 8.38 -15.09 3.50
CA ILE A 105 9.69 -15.69 3.20
C ILE A 105 9.73 -16.32 1.78
N GLU A 106 8.69 -16.09 0.96
CA GLU A 106 8.60 -16.58 -0.41
C GLU A 106 9.57 -15.87 -1.38
N ASP A 107 10.38 -14.92 -0.91
CA ASP A 107 11.58 -14.41 -1.60
C ASP A 107 12.75 -15.45 -1.63
N ALA A 108 12.43 -16.72 -1.85
CA ALA A 108 13.28 -17.58 -2.70
C ALA A 108 12.82 -17.55 -4.17
N ALA A 109 11.92 -16.64 -4.53
CA ALA A 109 11.81 -16.13 -5.89
C ALA A 109 12.80 -14.96 -6.05
N PRO A 110 13.59 -14.92 -7.14
CA PRO A 110 14.59 -13.87 -7.33
C PRO A 110 13.90 -12.50 -7.27
N PRO A 111 14.64 -11.46 -6.84
CA PRO A 111 14.08 -10.12 -6.74
C PRO A 111 13.34 -9.81 -8.04
N ARG A 112 12.06 -9.43 -7.95
CA ARG A 112 11.40 -8.70 -9.02
C ARG A 112 12.25 -7.44 -9.22
N ALA A 113 13.20 -7.57 -10.12
CA ALA A 113 14.14 -6.55 -10.47
C ALA A 113 13.33 -5.41 -11.07
N ALA A 114 13.35 -4.28 -10.37
CA ALA A 114 13.19 -3.00 -11.01
C ALA A 114 14.27 -2.94 -12.11
N GLY A 115 13.88 -3.24 -13.35
CA GLY A 115 14.77 -3.50 -14.47
C GLY A 115 14.80 -5.00 -14.79
N SER A 116 14.04 -5.42 -15.81
CA SER A 116 14.09 -6.78 -16.33
C SER A 116 15.56 -7.20 -16.53
N ASP A 117 15.91 -8.38 -16.03
CA ASP A 117 17.26 -8.94 -16.17
C ASP A 117 17.71 -8.87 -17.64
N LEU A 118 19.02 -8.66 -17.87
CA LEU A 118 19.55 -8.48 -19.23
C LEU A 118 19.09 -9.60 -20.17
N ALA A 119 19.04 -10.86 -19.69
CA ALA A 119 18.57 -11.99 -20.48
C ALA A 119 17.09 -11.88 -20.86
N THR A 120 16.26 -11.34 -19.97
CA THR A 120 14.83 -11.11 -20.24
C THR A 120 14.66 -10.04 -21.32
N ARG A 121 15.39 -8.93 -21.22
CA ARG A 121 15.36 -7.85 -22.23
C ARG A 121 15.87 -8.32 -23.59
N VAL A 122 16.92 -9.15 -23.61
CA VAL A 122 17.46 -9.76 -24.84
C VAL A 122 16.43 -10.69 -25.49
N ARG A 123 15.75 -11.52 -24.70
CA ARG A 123 14.69 -12.41 -25.20
C ARG A 123 13.51 -11.64 -25.80
N GLU A 124 13.07 -10.56 -25.14
CA GLU A 124 12.00 -9.70 -25.65
C GLU A 124 12.37 -9.05 -26.99
N LEU A 125 13.61 -8.56 -27.12
CA LEU A 125 14.11 -8.00 -28.38
C LEU A 125 14.20 -9.06 -29.49
N LYS A 126 14.60 -10.29 -29.17
CA LYS A 126 14.63 -11.41 -30.11
C LYS A 126 13.23 -11.80 -30.60
N LEU A 127 12.26 -11.90 -29.68
CA LEU A 127 10.85 -12.14 -30.02
C LEU A 127 10.24 -11.02 -30.88
N ALA A 128 10.70 -9.78 -30.69
CA ALA A 128 10.29 -8.63 -31.49
C ALA A 128 11.02 -8.53 -32.85
N GLY A 129 11.90 -9.49 -33.19
CA GLY A 129 12.71 -9.48 -34.42
C GLY A 129 13.80 -8.41 -34.44
N ARG A 130 14.20 -7.88 -33.27
CA ARG A 130 15.18 -6.80 -33.10
C ARG A 130 16.51 -7.32 -32.57
N GLU A 131 17.07 -8.35 -33.21
CA GLU A 131 18.28 -9.04 -32.75
C GLU A 131 19.50 -8.11 -32.68
N GLU A 132 19.68 -7.23 -33.67
CA GLU A 132 20.73 -6.20 -33.66
C GLU A 132 20.68 -5.34 -32.39
N GLN A 133 19.49 -4.91 -31.97
CA GLN A 133 19.32 -4.10 -30.75
C GLN A 133 19.66 -4.91 -29.49
N ALA A 134 19.39 -6.22 -29.48
CA ALA A 134 19.76 -7.10 -28.38
C ALA A 134 21.29 -7.22 -28.25
N VAL A 135 21.99 -7.34 -29.38
CA VAL A 135 23.47 -7.39 -29.42
C VAL A 135 24.04 -6.07 -28.91
N HIS A 136 23.51 -4.93 -29.35
CA HIS A 136 23.93 -3.62 -28.86
C HIS A 136 23.69 -3.45 -27.36
N LEU A 137 22.56 -3.92 -26.84
CA LEU A 137 22.24 -3.89 -25.42
C LEU A 137 23.25 -4.70 -24.60
N VAL A 138 23.55 -5.94 -25.02
CA VAL A 138 24.53 -6.80 -24.35
C VAL A 138 25.91 -6.16 -24.35
N ARG A 139 26.36 -5.61 -25.49
CA ARG A 139 27.65 -4.93 -25.58
C ARG A 139 27.74 -3.72 -24.68
N GLY A 140 26.67 -2.91 -24.61
CA GLY A 140 26.62 -1.71 -23.78
C GLY A 140 26.68 -2.00 -22.28
N GLU A 141 26.04 -3.08 -21.84
CA GLU A 141 25.96 -3.40 -20.41
C GLU A 141 27.10 -4.32 -19.91
N THR A 142 27.63 -5.19 -20.76
CA THR A 142 28.66 -6.18 -20.36
C THR A 142 30.07 -5.83 -20.83
N GLY A 143 30.20 -4.96 -21.84
CA GLY A 143 31.48 -4.67 -22.50
C GLY A 143 31.97 -5.79 -23.44
N MET A 144 31.16 -6.82 -23.71
CA MET A 144 31.52 -7.93 -24.60
C MET A 144 31.88 -7.47 -26.03
N GLY A 145 32.76 -8.22 -26.68
CA GLY A 145 33.05 -8.04 -28.10
C GLY A 145 31.81 -8.35 -28.96
N PRO A 146 31.74 -7.85 -30.21
CA PRO A 146 30.57 -8.05 -31.08
C PRO A 146 30.26 -9.54 -31.33
N ARG A 147 31.29 -10.38 -31.45
CA ARG A 147 31.15 -11.83 -31.66
C ARG A 147 30.63 -12.55 -30.42
N GLU A 148 31.08 -12.15 -29.23
CA GLU A 148 30.66 -12.73 -27.95
C GLU A 148 29.23 -12.33 -27.61
N ALA A 149 28.88 -11.06 -27.85
CA ALA A 149 27.52 -10.58 -27.65
C ALA A 149 26.51 -11.29 -28.58
N GLN A 150 26.89 -11.56 -29.83
CA GLN A 150 26.06 -12.36 -30.73
C GLN A 150 25.83 -13.77 -30.20
N LEU A 151 26.89 -14.46 -29.78
CA LEU A 151 26.79 -15.80 -29.20
C LEU A 151 25.89 -15.83 -27.95
N PHE A 152 25.97 -14.79 -27.12
CA PHE A 152 25.08 -14.65 -25.98
C PHE A 152 23.62 -14.53 -26.40
N VAL A 153 23.30 -13.65 -27.36
CA VAL A 153 21.93 -13.47 -27.89
C VAL A 153 21.41 -14.74 -28.57
N ASP A 154 22.26 -15.46 -29.29
CA ASP A 154 21.91 -16.72 -29.96
C ASP A 154 21.58 -17.82 -28.94
N SER A 155 22.23 -17.81 -27.77
CA SER A 155 22.05 -18.78 -26.68
C SER A 155 20.80 -18.59 -25.81
N ILE A 156 20.09 -17.46 -25.96
CA ILE A 156 18.90 -17.05 -25.18
C ILE A 156 17.59 -17.49 -25.84
#